data_AF-A0A1D3DLU8-F1
#
_entry.id   AF-A0A1D3DLU8-F1
#
_cell.length_a   1.000
_cell.length_b   1.000
_cell.length_c   1.000
_cell.angle_alpha   90.00
_cell.angle_beta   90.00
_cell.angle_gamma   90.00
#
_symmetry.space_group_name_H-M   'P 1'
#
loop_
_entity.id
_entity.type
_entity.pdbx_description
1 polymer ?
#
loop_
_entity_poly.entity_id
_entity_poly.type
_entity_poly.pdbx_seq_one_letter_code
_entity_poly.pdbx_strand_id
1 'polypeptide(L)'
;MLREFVIADGTRPEDAAQVCREALWVLRPALHTVYLDAYSDEPWPPEVAGAYDLAVALGEATAPDGFRGDHRMGIQIDVRDDIQFGVLLELAPHTIGAEGYRGDRQVFSAADTGTSLWFALTEEQHGRLLARLDEPGISAAVSAAPPRRRRRWWPSSWGFHPRP
;
A
#
# COMPACT_ATOMS: atom_id res chain seq x y z
N MET A 1 20.15 6.97 -0.49
CA MET A 1 20.07 5.53 -0.17
C MET A 1 18.68 5.25 0.39
N LEU A 2 18.10 4.06 0.14
CA LEU A 2 16.82 3.66 0.74
C LEU A 2 17.09 2.79 1.97
N ARG A 3 16.34 3.04 3.04
CA ARG A 3 16.31 2.27 4.28
C ARG A 3 14.92 1.65 4.43
N GLU A 4 14.90 0.40 4.88
CA GLU A 4 13.67 -0.38 5.05
C GLU A 4 13.13 -0.23 6.46
N PHE A 5 11.81 -0.20 6.58
CA PHE A 5 11.07 -0.05 7.82
C PHE A 5 9.89 -1.01 7.84
N VAL A 6 9.50 -1.40 9.05
CA VAL A 6 8.32 -2.20 9.36
C VAL A 6 7.59 -1.59 10.54
N ILE A 7 6.32 -1.94 10.71
CA ILE A 7 5.61 -1.70 11.97
C ILE A 7 6.08 -2.70 13.02
N ALA A 8 6.26 -2.25 14.25
CA ALA A 8 6.63 -3.08 15.39
C ALA A 8 5.48 -4.01 15.80
N ASP A 9 5.81 -5.24 16.21
CA ASP A 9 4.83 -6.19 16.72
C ASP A 9 4.05 -5.61 17.91
N GLY A 10 2.73 -5.84 17.93
CA GLY A 10 1.84 -5.35 18.99
C GLY A 10 1.46 -3.88 18.90
N THR A 11 1.84 -3.19 17.81
CA THR A 11 1.30 -1.87 17.48
C THR A 11 -0.23 -1.94 17.37
N ARG A 12 -0.91 -0.93 17.92
CA ARG A 12 -2.38 -0.88 17.85
C ARG A 12 -2.84 -0.72 16.40
N PRO A 13 -3.96 -1.36 15.98
CA PRO A 13 -4.43 -1.28 14.60
C PRO A 13 -4.63 0.16 14.10
N GLU A 14 -5.12 1.06 14.96
CA GLU A 14 -5.31 2.48 14.62
C GLU A 14 -3.98 3.20 14.33
N ASP A 15 -2.94 2.93 15.13
CA ASP A 15 -1.61 3.50 14.95
C ASP A 15 -0.98 2.95 13.66
N ALA A 16 -1.15 1.65 13.42
CA ALA A 16 -0.67 0.99 12.21
C ALA A 16 -1.33 1.55 10.94
N ALA A 17 -2.65 1.77 11.01
CA ALA A 17 -3.40 2.38 9.92
C ALA A 17 -2.96 3.82 9.66
N GLN A 18 -2.66 4.60 10.71
CA GLN A 18 -2.10 5.93 10.56
C GLN A 18 -0.70 5.89 9.93
N VAL A 19 0.21 5.04 10.41
CA VAL A 19 1.54 4.87 9.82
C VAL A 19 1.44 4.48 8.34
N CYS A 20 0.53 3.57 7.99
CA CYS A 20 0.27 3.16 6.61
C CYS A 20 -0.10 4.36 5.72
N ARG A 21 -1.09 5.16 6.14
CA ARG A 21 -1.53 6.36 5.42
C ARG A 21 -0.43 7.39 5.29
N GLU A 22 0.32 7.67 6.36
CA GLU A 22 1.38 8.67 6.34
C GLU A 22 2.59 8.22 5.52
N ALA A 23 2.92 6.93 5.53
CA ALA A 23 3.96 6.37 4.67
C ALA A 23 3.57 6.53 3.18
N LEU A 24 2.32 6.25 2.83
CA LEU A 24 1.80 6.45 1.47
C LEU A 24 1.88 7.93 1.05
N TRP A 25 1.49 8.87 1.92
CA TRP A 25 1.62 10.31 1.65
C TRP A 25 3.06 10.73 1.33
N VAL A 26 4.01 10.25 2.14
CA VAL A 26 5.43 10.55 1.97
C VAL A 26 5.99 9.90 0.69
N LEU A 27 5.51 8.71 0.35
CA LEU A 27 5.94 7.95 -0.82
C LEU A 27 5.28 8.40 -2.11
N ARG A 28 4.11 9.05 -2.06
CA ARG A 28 3.31 9.46 -3.22
C ARG A 28 4.14 10.03 -4.38
N PRO A 29 5.09 10.97 -4.18
CA PRO A 29 5.86 11.55 -5.29
C PRO A 29 6.85 10.57 -5.96
N ALA A 30 7.19 9.47 -5.29
CA ALA A 30 8.14 8.47 -5.74
C ALA A 30 7.48 7.20 -6.29
N LEU A 31 6.17 7.04 -6.12
CA LEU A 31 5.41 5.89 -6.61
C LEU A 31 5.12 6.07 -8.10
N HIS A 32 5.50 5.07 -8.89
CA HIS A 32 5.24 4.98 -10.33
C HIS A 32 4.07 4.06 -10.62
N THR A 33 3.93 2.98 -9.85
CA THR A 33 2.88 1.99 -10.00
C THR A 33 2.42 1.56 -8.62
N VAL A 34 1.10 1.47 -8.44
CA VAL A 34 0.49 0.95 -7.22
C VAL A 34 -0.60 -0.04 -7.60
N TYR A 35 -0.62 -1.16 -6.89
CA TYR A 35 -1.67 -2.16 -6.96
C TYR A 35 -2.37 -2.29 -5.62
N LEU A 36 -3.68 -2.47 -5.67
CA LEU A 36 -4.55 -2.63 -4.52
C LEU A 36 -5.47 -3.82 -4.75
N ASP A 37 -5.62 -4.66 -3.75
CA ASP A 37 -6.67 -5.66 -3.68
C ASP A 37 -7.84 -5.07 -2.86
N ALA A 38 -9.03 -5.04 -3.43
CA ALA A 38 -10.27 -4.75 -2.71
C ALA A 38 -10.78 -6.01 -1.97
N TYR A 39 -9.89 -6.62 -1.19
CA TYR A 39 -10.12 -7.79 -0.36
C TYR A 39 -9.58 -7.55 1.05
N SER A 40 -10.28 -8.08 2.06
CA SER A 40 -9.89 -8.01 3.47
C SER A 40 -10.17 -9.37 4.13
N ASP A 41 -9.38 -9.74 5.15
CA ASP A 41 -9.68 -10.88 6.02
C ASP A 41 -10.73 -10.51 7.08
N GLU A 42 -10.93 -9.21 7.31
CA GLU A 42 -11.92 -8.66 8.25
C GLU A 42 -13.06 -7.94 7.51
N PRO A 43 -14.23 -7.75 8.15
CA PRO A 43 -15.26 -6.88 7.58
C PRO A 43 -14.73 -5.46 7.37
N TRP A 44 -14.99 -4.90 6.18
CA TRP A 44 -14.64 -3.50 5.92
C TRP A 44 -15.31 -2.56 6.94
N PRO A 45 -14.56 -1.61 7.53
CA PRO A 45 -15.15 -0.56 8.34
C PRO A 45 -16.20 0.23 7.54
N PRO A 46 -17.36 0.61 8.14
CA PRO A 46 -18.40 1.34 7.42
C PRO A 46 -17.91 2.64 6.77
N GLU A 47 -16.93 3.31 7.38
CA GLU A 47 -16.33 4.54 6.91
C GLU A 47 -15.57 4.39 5.58
N VAL A 48 -15.07 3.19 5.24
CA VAL A 48 -14.33 2.97 3.98
C VAL A 48 -15.20 2.41 2.86
N ALA A 49 -16.51 2.24 3.08
CA ALA A 49 -17.43 1.67 2.10
C ALA A 49 -17.44 2.45 0.77
N GLY A 50 -17.36 3.79 0.84
CA GLY A 50 -17.29 4.63 -0.35
C GLY A 50 -16.02 4.41 -1.17
N ALA A 51 -14.85 4.31 -0.50
CA ALA A 51 -13.60 3.98 -1.18
C ALA A 51 -13.62 2.56 -1.75
N TYR A 52 -14.22 1.59 -1.05
CA TYR A 52 -14.38 0.23 -1.56
C TYR A 52 -15.17 0.21 -2.86
N ASP A 53 -16.34 0.86 -2.92
CA ASP A 53 -17.17 0.91 -4.13
C ASP A 53 -16.41 1.55 -5.29
N LEU A 54 -15.66 2.63 -5.03
CA LEU A 54 -14.81 3.27 -6.03
C LEU A 54 -13.68 2.36 -6.51
N ALA A 55 -13.03 1.60 -5.62
CA ALA A 55 -11.99 0.65 -5.99
C ALA A 55 -12.52 -0.45 -6.91
N VAL A 56 -13.70 -1.00 -6.59
CA VAL A 56 -14.37 -2.00 -7.44
C VAL A 56 -14.65 -1.43 -8.83
N ALA A 57 -15.22 -0.21 -8.89
CA ALA A 57 -15.51 0.45 -10.16
C ALA A 57 -14.25 0.73 -10.99
N LEU A 58 -13.12 1.10 -10.34
CA LEU A 58 -11.83 1.27 -11.01
C LEU A 58 -11.31 -0.06 -11.60
N GLY A 59 -11.41 -1.15 -10.84
CA GLY A 59 -11.03 -2.48 -11.30
C GLY A 59 -11.87 -2.98 -12.49
N GLU A 60 -13.16 -2.66 -12.51
CA GLU A 60 -14.05 -2.95 -13.63
C GLU A 60 -13.71 -2.10 -14.86
N ALA A 61 -13.50 -0.79 -14.67
CA ALA A 61 -13.24 0.15 -15.77
C ALA A 61 -11.88 -0.06 -16.44
N THR A 62 -10.90 -0.61 -15.72
CA THR A 62 -9.53 -0.84 -16.23
C THR A 62 -9.30 -2.26 -16.74
N ALA A 63 -10.28 -3.15 -16.56
CA ALA A 63 -10.17 -4.52 -17.03
C ALA A 63 -10.18 -4.60 -18.57
N PRO A 64 -9.30 -5.40 -19.18
CA PRO A 64 -9.33 -5.64 -20.62
C PRO A 64 -10.67 -6.24 -21.08
N ASP A 65 -11.08 -5.93 -22.30
CA ASP A 65 -12.27 -6.54 -22.90
C ASP A 65 -12.20 -8.08 -22.82
N GLY A 66 -13.24 -8.68 -22.24
CA GLY A 66 -13.32 -10.12 -22.05
C GLY A 66 -12.48 -10.68 -20.91
N PHE A 67 -11.94 -9.83 -20.02
CA PHE A 67 -11.37 -10.28 -18.74
C PHE A 67 -12.41 -11.07 -17.95
N ARG A 68 -12.00 -12.24 -17.45
CA ARG A 68 -12.84 -13.16 -16.67
C ARG A 68 -12.33 -13.39 -15.25
N GLY A 69 -11.30 -12.62 -14.85
CA GLY A 69 -10.74 -12.69 -13.50
C GLY A 69 -11.54 -11.85 -12.51
N ASP A 70 -11.06 -11.78 -11.27
CA ASP A 70 -11.69 -10.93 -10.26
C ASP A 70 -11.21 -9.49 -10.40
N HIS A 71 -12.15 -8.57 -10.67
CA HIS A 71 -11.90 -7.14 -10.79
C HIS A 71 -11.46 -6.48 -9.47
N ARG A 72 -11.59 -7.18 -8.35
CA ARG A 72 -11.19 -6.71 -7.02
C ARG A 72 -9.73 -7.00 -6.71
N MET A 73 -8.98 -7.67 -7.58
CA MET A 73 -7.56 -7.95 -7.35
C MET A 73 -6.67 -7.19 -8.34
N GLY A 74 -5.53 -6.72 -7.85
CA GLY A 74 -4.52 -6.05 -8.67
C GLY A 74 -5.03 -4.76 -9.30
N ILE A 75 -5.96 -4.06 -8.64
CA ILE A 75 -6.51 -2.79 -9.11
C ILE A 75 -5.36 -1.79 -9.17
N GLN A 76 -5.07 -1.29 -10.37
CA GLN A 76 -4.03 -0.29 -10.54
C GLN A 76 -4.55 1.08 -10.10
N ILE A 77 -3.83 1.71 -9.17
CA ILE A 77 -4.15 3.05 -8.65
C ILE A 77 -3.21 4.08 -9.28
N ASP A 78 -3.78 5.12 -9.91
CA ASP A 78 -3.01 6.31 -10.28
C ASP A 78 -2.86 7.24 -9.07
N VAL A 79 -1.71 7.19 -8.42
CA VAL A 79 -1.39 8.05 -7.27
C VAL A 79 -1.33 9.54 -7.59
N ARG A 80 -1.32 9.94 -8.87
CA ARG A 80 -1.35 11.36 -9.27
C ARG A 80 -2.77 11.91 -9.29
N ASP A 81 -3.76 11.05 -9.42
CA ASP A 81 -5.16 11.41 -9.24
C ASP A 81 -5.48 11.45 -7.74
N ASP A 82 -5.97 12.58 -7.25
CA ASP A 82 -6.25 12.77 -5.82
C ASP A 82 -7.38 11.87 -5.31
N ILE A 83 -8.35 11.51 -6.15
CA ILE A 83 -9.48 10.66 -5.80
C ILE A 83 -9.00 9.21 -5.67
N GLN A 84 -8.27 8.71 -6.67
CA GLN A 84 -7.73 7.35 -6.62
C GLN A 84 -6.68 7.20 -5.50
N PHE A 85 -5.87 8.23 -5.26
CA PHE A 85 -4.97 8.23 -4.12
C PHE A 85 -5.72 8.22 -2.78
N GLY A 86 -6.85 8.92 -2.67
CA GLY A 86 -7.75 8.84 -1.51
C GLY A 86 -8.25 7.42 -1.26
N VAL A 87 -8.69 6.72 -2.31
CA VAL A 87 -9.10 5.30 -2.23
C VAL A 87 -7.98 4.43 -1.65
N LEU A 88 -6.75 4.61 -2.13
CA LEU A 88 -5.59 3.88 -1.61
C LEU A 88 -5.33 4.16 -0.12
N LEU A 89 -5.41 5.42 0.31
CA LEU A 89 -5.21 5.80 1.72
C LEU A 89 -6.28 5.18 2.64
N GLU A 90 -7.51 5.10 2.17
CA GLU A 90 -8.61 4.52 2.95
C GLU A 90 -8.50 3.00 3.04
N LEU A 91 -8.18 2.31 1.95
CA LEU A 91 -8.24 0.85 1.87
C LEU A 91 -6.94 0.14 2.22
N ALA A 92 -5.77 0.74 1.97
CA ALA A 92 -4.47 0.10 2.22
C ALA A 92 -4.27 -0.41 3.67
N PRO A 93 -4.80 0.26 4.72
CA PRO A 93 -4.75 -0.25 6.10
C PRO A 93 -5.63 -1.45 6.38
N HIS A 94 -6.56 -1.81 5.49
CA HIS A 94 -7.58 -2.83 5.76
C HIS A 94 -7.57 -3.95 4.72
N THR A 95 -6.75 -3.81 3.67
CA THR A 95 -6.64 -4.81 2.62
C THR A 95 -5.69 -5.95 2.97
N ILE A 96 -5.92 -7.13 2.37
CA ILE A 96 -4.95 -8.23 2.33
C ILE A 96 -3.71 -7.91 1.47
N GLY A 97 -3.79 -6.90 0.59
CA GLY A 97 -2.72 -6.58 -0.35
C GLY A 97 -2.80 -5.15 -0.92
N ALA A 98 -1.76 -4.36 -0.65
CA ALA A 98 -1.45 -3.14 -1.38
C ALA A 98 0.06 -3.02 -1.58
N GLU A 99 0.48 -2.77 -2.82
CA GLU A 99 1.89 -2.72 -3.19
C GLU A 99 2.21 -1.44 -3.96
N GLY A 100 3.31 -0.79 -3.61
CA GLY A 100 3.78 0.43 -4.28
C GLY A 100 5.20 0.29 -4.81
N TYR A 101 5.43 0.73 -6.04
CA TYR A 101 6.66 0.54 -6.79
C TYR A 101 7.26 1.87 -7.27
N ARG A 102 8.59 1.98 -7.18
CA ARG A 102 9.39 3.02 -7.83
C ARG A 102 10.19 2.37 -8.98
N GLY A 103 9.71 2.52 -10.21
CA GLY A 103 10.18 1.69 -11.32
C GLY A 103 9.88 0.23 -11.02
N ASP A 104 10.86 -0.66 -11.20
CA ASP A 104 10.69 -2.10 -10.94
C ASP A 104 10.94 -2.49 -9.46
N ARG A 105 11.19 -1.51 -8.59
CA ARG A 105 11.50 -1.77 -7.18
C ARG A 105 10.29 -1.48 -6.30
N GLN A 106 9.79 -2.50 -5.60
CA GLN A 106 8.81 -2.33 -4.53
C GLN A 106 9.41 -1.46 -3.42
N VAL A 107 8.64 -0.47 -2.96
CA VAL A 107 9.01 0.46 -1.87
C VAL A 107 7.90 0.58 -0.82
N PHE A 108 6.75 -0.07 -1.05
CA PHE A 108 5.63 -0.14 -0.12
C PHE A 108 4.93 -1.49 -0.25
N SER A 109 4.52 -2.06 0.88
CA SER A 109 3.72 -3.26 0.97
C SER A 109 2.88 -3.20 2.25
N ALA A 110 1.56 -3.20 2.12
CA ALA A 110 0.63 -3.50 3.20
C ALA A 110 -0.04 -4.84 2.89
N ALA A 111 -0.09 -5.73 3.86
CA ALA A 111 -0.68 -7.05 3.72
C ALA A 111 -1.32 -7.49 5.05
N ASP A 112 -1.97 -8.66 5.04
CA ASP A 112 -2.57 -9.30 6.22
C ASP A 112 -3.53 -8.34 6.95
N THR A 113 -4.41 -7.67 6.18
CA THR A 113 -5.39 -6.71 6.71
C THR A 113 -4.71 -5.58 7.49
N GLY A 114 -3.63 -5.04 6.91
CA GLY A 114 -2.86 -3.92 7.44
C GLY A 114 -1.97 -4.21 8.65
N THR A 115 -1.91 -5.46 9.13
CA THR A 115 -1.05 -5.85 10.25
C THR A 115 0.40 -6.08 9.82
N SER A 116 0.62 -6.38 8.54
CA SER A 116 1.94 -6.53 7.92
C SER A 116 2.27 -5.32 7.05
N LEU A 117 2.90 -4.29 7.62
CA LEU A 117 3.36 -3.11 6.88
C LEU A 117 4.88 -3.10 6.70
N TRP A 118 5.32 -2.90 5.46
CA TRP A 118 6.71 -2.67 5.09
C TRP A 118 6.82 -1.51 4.10
N PHE A 119 7.86 -0.70 4.25
CA PHE A 119 8.17 0.37 3.28
C PHE A 119 9.65 0.74 3.28
N ALA A 120 10.09 1.36 2.20
CA ALA A 120 11.47 1.80 2.01
C ALA A 120 11.53 3.31 1.74
N LEU A 121 12.22 4.06 2.61
CA LEU A 121 12.32 5.51 2.55
C LEU A 121 13.76 5.98 2.40
N THR A 122 13.94 7.13 1.78
CA THR A 122 15.17 7.94 1.95
C THR A 122 15.19 8.58 3.34
N GLU A 123 16.36 9.04 3.79
CA GLU A 123 16.49 9.78 5.07
C GLU A 123 15.57 11.01 5.12
N GLU A 124 15.47 11.75 4.01
CA GLU A 124 14.57 12.91 3.90
C GLU A 124 13.09 12.50 4.04
N GLN A 125 12.68 11.43 3.36
CA GLN A 125 11.33 10.90 3.48
C GLN A 125 11.03 10.38 4.89
N HIS A 126 12.00 9.71 5.52
CA HIS A 126 11.85 9.26 6.89
C HIS A 126 11.65 10.44 7.86
N GLY A 127 12.43 11.52 7.72
CA GLY A 127 12.22 12.74 8.51
C GLY A 127 10.83 13.35 8.30
N ARG A 128 10.33 13.36 7.06
CA ARG A 128 8.95 13.81 6.75
C ARG A 128 7.89 12.89 7.34
N LEU A 129 8.11 11.57 7.34
CA LEU A 129 7.20 10.61 7.98
C LEU A 129 7.12 10.89 9.48
N LEU A 130 8.26 11.01 10.17
CA LEU A 130 8.28 11.28 11.60
C LEU A 130 7.58 12.60 11.95
N ALA A 131 7.77 13.66 11.15
CA ALA A 131 7.09 14.93 11.33
C ALA A 131 5.56 14.86 11.09
N ARG A 132 5.08 13.85 10.38
CA ARG A 132 3.62 13.61 10.18
C ARG A 132 3.04 12.73 11.26
N LEU A 133 3.86 11.92 11.92
CA LEU A 133 3.50 11.08 13.06
C LEU A 133 3.72 11.82 14.39
N ASP A 134 3.37 13.10 14.48
CA ASP A 134 3.69 14.08 15.55
C ASP A 134 3.32 13.63 17.00
N GLU A 135 2.77 12.43 17.17
CA GLU A 135 2.62 11.76 18.45
C GLU A 135 3.82 10.84 18.76
N PRO A 136 4.54 11.06 19.87
CA PRO A 136 5.71 10.26 20.26
C PRO A 136 5.48 8.75 20.37
N GLY A 137 4.24 8.30 20.57
CA GLY A 137 3.88 6.87 20.62
C GLY A 137 3.81 6.21 19.24
N ILE A 138 3.34 6.94 18.21
CA ILE A 138 3.14 6.40 16.87
C ILE A 138 4.47 6.34 16.10
N SER A 139 5.33 7.34 16.28
CA SER A 139 6.68 7.31 15.71
C SER A 139 7.51 6.12 16.22
N ALA A 140 7.32 5.71 17.49
CA ALA A 140 7.98 4.53 18.06
C ALA A 140 7.50 3.20 17.46
N ALA A 141 6.32 3.17 16.82
CA ALA A 141 5.83 2.00 16.11
C ALA A 141 6.64 1.70 14.83
N VAL A 142 7.36 2.68 14.29
CA VAL A 142 8.16 2.51 13.07
C VAL A 142 9.56 2.02 13.44
N SER A 143 9.87 0.79 13.06
CA SER A 143 11.17 0.17 13.32
C SER A 143 11.94 -0.05 12.03
N ALA A 144 13.24 0.21 12.04
CA ALA A 144 14.10 -0.16 10.91
C ALA A 144 14.07 -1.69 10.72
N ALA A 145 13.79 -2.14 9.51
CA ALA A 145 13.71 -3.56 9.22
C ALA A 145 15.10 -4.20 9.32
N PRO A 146 15.23 -5.41 9.91
CA PRO A 146 16.45 -6.19 9.76
C PRO A 146 16.68 -6.53 8.28
N PRO A 147 17.93 -6.65 7.81
CA PRO A 147 18.20 -7.01 6.42
C PRO A 147 17.53 -8.34 6.07
N ARG A 148 16.53 -8.32 5.19
CA ARG A 148 15.82 -9.53 4.77
C ARG A 148 16.76 -10.44 3.97
N ARG A 149 17.05 -11.64 4.47
CA ARG A 149 17.49 -12.77 3.62
C ARG A 149 16.32 -13.08 2.67
N ARG A 150 16.47 -12.70 1.39
CA ARG A 150 15.47 -12.89 0.33
C ARG A 150 14.87 -14.29 0.37
N ARG A 151 13.62 -14.42 0.81
CA ARG A 151 12.71 -15.50 0.39
C ARG A 151 11.67 -14.85 -0.51
N ARG A 152 11.80 -15.13 -1.81
CA ARG A 152 10.88 -14.73 -2.86
C ARG A 152 9.68 -15.69 -2.83
N TRP A 153 8.49 -15.19 -2.56
CA TRP A 153 7.17 -15.80 -2.77
C TRP A 153 6.35 -14.66 -3.40
N TRP A 154 5.84 -14.68 -4.64
CA TRP A 154 4.96 -15.63 -5.35
C TRP A 154 5.35 -15.78 -6.86
N PRO A 155 4.63 -16.55 -7.71
CA PRO A 155 5.09 -17.01 -9.01
C PRO A 155 4.82 -15.96 -10.08
N SER A 156 5.82 -15.71 -10.91
CA SER A 156 5.69 -14.94 -12.15
C SER A 156 4.77 -15.67 -13.13
N SER A 157 3.51 -15.26 -13.20
CA SER A 157 2.64 -15.51 -14.36
C SER A 157 1.47 -14.53 -14.46
N TRP A 158 1.77 -13.23 -14.55
CA TRP A 158 0.90 -12.29 -15.26
C TRP A 158 1.80 -11.41 -16.12
N GLY A 159 1.97 -11.83 -17.36
CA GLY A 159 2.71 -11.09 -18.37
C GLY A 159 1.91 -9.87 -18.81
N PHE A 160 2.11 -8.73 -18.13
CA PHE A 160 1.87 -7.43 -18.75
C PHE A 160 3.12 -7.05 -19.53
N HIS A 161 3.08 -7.27 -20.84
CA HIS A 161 3.98 -6.58 -21.76
C HIS A 161 3.41 -5.18 -22.00
N PRO A 162 4.13 -4.09 -21.68
CA PRO A 162 3.82 -2.81 -22.28
C PRO A 162 4.19 -2.94 -23.76
N ARG A 163 3.22 -2.76 -24.66
CA ARG A 163 3.52 -2.58 -26.08
C ARG A 163 3.68 -1.08 -26.39
N PRO A 164 4.58 -0.76 -27.33
CA PRO A 164 5.17 0.58 -27.53
C PRO A 164 4.19 1.62 -28.08
#